data_AF-A0A7V8NWA4-F1
#
_entry.id   AF-A0A7V8NWA4-F1
#
_cell.length_a   1.000
_cell.length_b   1.000
_cell.length_c   1.000
_cell.angle_alpha   90.00
_cell.angle_beta   90.00
_cell.angle_gamma   90.00
#
_symmetry.space_group_name_H-M   'P 1'
#
loop_
_entity.id
_entity.type
_entity.pdbx_description
1 polymer ?
#
loop_
_entity_poly.entity_id
_entity_poly.type
_entity_poly.pdbx_seq_one_letter_code
_entity_poly.pdbx_strand_id
1 'polypeptide(L)'
;MILAATMWAAFALAQTRQITLVKGSPTNYGTNGFDISWVDNSTQKYYLADRTNNAIDLVDAATDTFLGFIGKGQFTGSNPCPAQPKDLRHCAGPNGVVTDDLGHVWAGDGAGNIIESDAAK
;
A
#
# COMPACT_ATOMS: atom_id res chain seq x y z
N MET A 1 24.69 30.65 53.72
CA MET A 1 24.44 29.53 52.77
C MET A 1 23.11 29.78 52.09
N ILE A 2 23.12 30.11 50.80
CA ILE A 2 21.89 30.10 49.99
C ILE A 2 22.19 29.14 48.84
N LEU A 3 21.48 28.01 48.82
CA LEU A 3 21.58 27.02 47.76
C LEU A 3 20.96 27.59 46.49
N ALA A 4 21.72 27.62 45.39
CA ALA A 4 21.19 27.85 44.06
C ALA A 4 20.68 26.51 43.50
N ALA A 5 19.38 26.42 43.26
CA ALA A 5 18.78 25.29 42.54
C ALA A 5 18.91 25.55 41.03
N THR A 6 19.70 24.71 40.34
CA THR A 6 19.76 24.70 38.88
C THR A 6 18.57 23.93 38.32
N MET A 7 17.69 24.63 37.60
CA MET A 7 16.62 24.02 36.80
C MET A 7 17.22 23.56 35.46
N TRP A 8 17.16 22.25 35.16
CA TRP A 8 17.35 21.74 33.81
C TRP A 8 16.02 21.77 33.07
N ALA A 9 15.97 22.51 31.96
CA ALA A 9 14.86 22.45 31.03
C ALA A 9 15.02 21.20 30.14
N ALA A 10 14.10 20.26 30.24
CA ALA A 10 13.96 19.19 29.26
C ALA A 10 13.20 19.74 28.04
N PHE A 11 13.86 19.77 26.88
CA PHE A 11 13.18 20.07 25.62
C PHE A 11 12.54 18.77 25.08
N ALA A 12 11.22 18.70 25.10
CA ALA A 12 10.49 17.72 24.30
C ALA A 12 10.42 18.26 22.86
N LEU A 13 11.09 17.58 21.92
CA LEU A 13 10.90 17.84 20.50
C LEU A 13 9.49 17.36 20.12
N ALA A 14 8.60 18.30 19.81
CA ALA A 14 7.38 17.97 19.10
C ALA A 14 7.78 17.50 17.69
N GLN A 15 7.68 16.20 17.43
CA GLN A 15 7.87 15.66 16.09
C GLN A 15 6.64 16.01 15.26
N THR A 16 6.73 17.08 14.47
CA THR A 16 5.75 17.40 13.44
C THR A 16 5.80 16.31 12.37
N ARG A 17 4.75 15.49 12.29
CA ARG A 17 4.57 14.56 11.18
C ARG A 17 4.07 15.36 9.99
N GLN A 18 4.98 15.67 9.05
CA GLN A 18 4.59 16.20 7.76
C GLN A 18 3.97 15.06 6.93
N ILE A 19 2.82 15.32 6.32
CA ILE A 19 2.25 14.41 5.33
C ILE A 19 2.98 14.65 4.02
N THR A 20 3.64 13.61 3.51
CA THR A 20 4.28 13.62 2.19
C THR A 20 3.40 12.84 1.23
N LEU A 21 3.15 13.40 0.05
CA LEU A 21 2.53 12.66 -1.05
C LEU A 21 3.57 11.77 -1.71
N VAL A 22 3.20 10.54 -2.05
CA VAL A 22 4.05 9.66 -2.84
C VAL A 22 4.31 10.29 -4.20
N LYS A 23 5.59 10.54 -4.50
CA LYS A 23 6.01 11.16 -5.75
C LYS A 23 5.68 10.24 -6.93
N GLY A 24 4.97 10.79 -7.91
CA GLY A 24 4.64 10.08 -9.14
C GLY A 24 3.55 9.01 -8.99
N SER A 25 2.87 8.93 -7.85
CA SER A 25 1.76 7.99 -7.71
C SER A 25 0.60 8.34 -8.65
N PRO A 26 -0.18 7.35 -9.08
CA PRO A 26 -1.47 7.59 -9.70
C PRO A 26 -2.38 8.47 -8.84
N THR A 27 -3.36 9.13 -9.47
CA THR A 27 -4.33 10.02 -8.79
C THR A 27 -5.77 9.55 -8.96
N ASN A 28 -5.96 8.35 -9.51
CA ASN A 28 -7.25 7.82 -9.96
C ASN A 28 -7.87 6.78 -9.01
N TYR A 29 -7.48 6.71 -7.73
CA TYR A 29 -7.87 5.65 -6.78
C TYR A 29 -9.37 5.47 -6.48
N GLY A 30 -10.28 6.27 -7.07
CA GLY A 30 -11.73 6.07 -6.97
C GLY A 30 -12.28 5.98 -5.54
N THR A 31 -13.55 5.61 -5.39
CA THR A 31 -14.21 5.50 -4.07
C THR A 31 -14.09 4.10 -3.46
N ASN A 32 -13.85 3.07 -4.29
CA ASN A 32 -13.63 1.68 -3.88
C ASN A 32 -12.40 1.07 -4.59
N GLY A 33 -11.41 1.90 -4.88
CA GLY A 33 -10.33 1.52 -5.79
C GLY A 33 -9.29 0.61 -5.20
N PHE A 34 -9.25 0.38 -3.89
CA PHE A 34 -8.29 -0.52 -3.28
C PHE A 34 -8.89 -1.29 -2.12
N ASP A 35 -8.19 -2.33 -1.66
CA ASP A 35 -8.58 -3.10 -0.47
C ASP A 35 -7.55 -2.96 0.67
N ILE A 36 -6.51 -3.80 0.64
CA ILE A 36 -5.50 -3.92 1.68
C ILE A 36 -4.12 -3.67 1.06
N SER A 37 -3.26 -3.03 1.84
CA SER A 37 -1.85 -2.81 1.51
C SER A 37 -0.92 -3.61 2.42
N TRP A 38 0.33 -3.72 1.99
CA TRP A 38 1.41 -4.41 2.68
C TRP A 38 2.67 -3.55 2.69
N VAL A 39 3.40 -3.56 3.81
CA VAL A 39 4.73 -2.97 3.92
C VAL A 39 5.71 -4.10 4.18
N ASP A 40 6.65 -4.30 3.27
CA ASP A 40 7.82 -5.11 3.54
C ASP A 40 8.91 -4.22 4.14
N ASN A 41 9.11 -4.38 5.45
CA ASN A 41 10.08 -3.59 6.18
C ASN A 41 11.54 -3.96 5.85
N SER A 42 11.80 -5.17 5.34
CA SER A 42 13.15 -5.61 4.99
C SER A 42 13.67 -4.92 3.72
N THR A 43 12.78 -4.72 2.75
CA THR A 43 13.07 -4.07 1.46
C THR A 43 12.63 -2.62 1.38
N GLN A 44 11.94 -2.12 2.42
CA GLN A 44 11.34 -0.77 2.47
C GLN A 44 10.39 -0.52 1.29
N LYS A 45 9.57 -1.51 0.95
CA LYS A 45 8.58 -1.42 -0.11
C LYS A 45 7.17 -1.43 0.44
N TYR A 46 6.32 -0.61 -0.15
CA TYR A 46 4.89 -0.56 0.12
C TYR A 46 4.14 -1.02 -1.13
N TYR A 47 3.15 -1.89 -0.93
CA TYR A 47 2.34 -2.52 -1.95
C TYR A 47 0.88 -2.19 -1.68
N LEU A 48 0.15 -1.68 -2.66
CA LEU A 48 -1.27 -1.39 -2.54
C LEU A 48 -2.05 -2.18 -3.59
N ALA A 49 -3.00 -3.01 -3.15
CA ALA A 49 -3.90 -3.71 -4.04
C ALA A 49 -4.92 -2.73 -4.65
N ASP A 50 -4.64 -2.23 -5.87
CA ASP A 50 -5.43 -1.20 -6.56
C ASP A 50 -6.27 -1.79 -7.72
N ARG A 51 -7.56 -1.95 -7.45
CA ARG A 51 -8.61 -2.34 -8.39
C ARG A 51 -8.90 -1.31 -9.47
N THR A 52 -8.50 -0.05 -9.30
CA THR A 52 -8.71 0.99 -10.32
C THR A 52 -7.68 0.91 -11.42
N ASN A 53 -6.45 0.54 -11.05
CA ASN A 53 -5.35 0.32 -11.98
C ASN A 53 -5.22 -1.15 -12.41
N ASN A 54 -6.08 -2.04 -11.89
CA ASN A 54 -6.04 -3.49 -12.09
C ASN A 54 -4.63 -4.02 -11.81
N ALA A 55 -4.05 -3.61 -10.69
CA ALA A 55 -2.63 -3.76 -10.40
C ALA A 55 -2.35 -3.74 -8.90
N ILE A 56 -1.13 -4.13 -8.54
CA ILE A 56 -0.54 -3.75 -7.27
C ILE A 56 0.34 -2.53 -7.52
N ASP A 57 0.08 -1.44 -6.81
CA ASP A 57 0.90 -0.24 -6.85
C ASP A 57 2.11 -0.42 -5.94
N LEU A 58 3.31 -0.29 -6.51
CA LEU A 58 4.57 -0.46 -5.79
C LEU A 58 5.18 0.91 -5.47
N VAL A 59 5.52 1.12 -4.21
CA VAL A 59 6.14 2.35 -3.69
C VAL A 59 7.42 2.03 -2.95
N ASP A 60 8.44 2.84 -3.18
CA ASP A 60 9.62 2.93 -2.33
C ASP A 60 9.27 3.74 -1.08
N ALA A 61 9.14 3.07 0.06
CA ALA A 61 8.74 3.67 1.32
C ALA A 61 9.88 4.46 1.99
N ALA A 62 11.14 4.21 1.62
CA ALA A 62 12.27 4.97 2.14
C ALA A 62 12.36 6.37 1.52
N THR A 63 11.84 6.53 0.29
CA THR A 63 11.95 7.77 -0.47
C THR A 63 10.62 8.38 -0.87
N ASP A 64 9.48 7.81 -0.46
CA ASP A 64 8.13 8.20 -0.87
C ASP A 64 7.98 8.29 -2.39
N THR A 65 8.43 7.28 -3.14
CA THR A 65 8.45 7.31 -4.62
C THR A 65 7.67 6.14 -5.21
N PHE A 66 6.75 6.42 -6.12
CA PHE A 66 6.07 5.37 -6.89
C PHE A 66 7.05 4.71 -7.87
N LEU A 67 7.14 3.39 -7.81
CA LEU A 67 8.07 2.60 -8.61
C LEU A 67 7.41 1.99 -9.84
N GLY A 68 6.10 1.76 -9.79
CA GLY A 68 5.36 1.19 -10.90
C GLY A 68 4.22 0.28 -10.45
N PHE A 69 3.73 -0.50 -11.41
CA PHE A 69 2.64 -1.43 -11.22
C PHE A 69 3.15 -2.86 -11.36
N ILE A 70 2.77 -3.74 -10.45
CA ILE A 70 2.98 -5.17 -10.57
C ILE A 70 1.68 -5.81 -11.07
N GLY A 71 1.79 -6.70 -12.06
CA GLY A 71 0.65 -7.46 -12.60
C GLY A 71 -0.44 -6.61 -13.27
N LYS A 72 -0.09 -5.42 -13.79
CA LYS A 72 -1.08 -4.50 -14.37
C LYS A 72 -1.89 -5.13 -15.49
N GLY A 73 -3.21 -5.07 -15.36
CA GLY A 73 -4.17 -5.64 -16.31
C GLY A 73 -4.34 -7.16 -16.19
N GLN A 74 -3.64 -7.81 -15.26
CA GLN A 74 -3.82 -9.24 -14.97
C GLN A 74 -4.87 -9.48 -13.88
N PHE A 75 -5.15 -8.46 -13.07
CA PHE A 75 -6.21 -8.49 -12.08
C PHE A 75 -7.57 -8.17 -12.69
N THR A 76 -8.62 -8.70 -12.05
CA THR A 76 -10.01 -8.51 -12.47
C THR A 76 -10.44 -7.04 -12.47
N GLY A 77 -9.82 -6.21 -11.62
CA GLY A 77 -10.14 -4.79 -11.51
C GLY A 77 -11.43 -4.54 -10.75
N SER A 78 -11.97 -3.34 -10.89
CA SER A 78 -13.22 -2.89 -10.25
C SER A 78 -14.47 -3.53 -10.86
N ASN A 79 -14.63 -4.84 -10.66
CA ASN A 79 -15.70 -5.63 -11.23
C ASN A 79 -16.78 -6.01 -10.19
N PRO A 80 -18.00 -5.44 -10.28
CA PRO A 80 -19.08 -5.73 -9.34
C PRO A 80 -19.63 -7.14 -9.53
N CYS A 81 -20.02 -7.81 -8.42
CA CYS A 81 -20.70 -9.09 -8.54
C CYS A 81 -22.09 -8.96 -9.18
N PRO A 82 -22.47 -9.83 -10.13
CA PRO A 82 -23.77 -9.74 -10.82
C PRO A 82 -24.99 -9.73 -9.88
N ALA A 83 -24.95 -10.52 -8.81
CA ALA A 83 -26.04 -10.60 -7.83
C ALA A 83 -25.92 -9.56 -6.69
N GLN A 84 -24.77 -8.90 -6.54
CA GLN A 84 -24.46 -7.97 -5.45
C GLN A 84 -23.56 -6.86 -5.99
N PRO A 85 -24.10 -5.90 -6.77
CA PRO A 85 -23.28 -4.95 -7.52
C PRO A 85 -22.49 -3.96 -6.65
N LYS A 86 -22.80 -3.90 -5.34
CA LYS A 86 -22.05 -3.11 -4.36
C LYS A 86 -20.95 -3.92 -3.66
N ASP A 87 -20.89 -5.23 -3.90
CA ASP A 87 -19.90 -6.11 -3.31
C ASP A 87 -18.74 -6.34 -4.28
N LEU A 88 -17.61 -5.71 -3.97
CA LEU A 88 -16.36 -5.86 -4.71
C LEU A 88 -15.42 -6.91 -4.07
N ARG A 89 -15.76 -7.45 -2.90
CA ARG A 89 -14.88 -8.37 -2.16
C ARG A 89 -14.74 -9.74 -2.82
N HIS A 90 -15.70 -10.10 -3.67
CA HIS A 90 -15.77 -11.43 -4.29
C HIS A 90 -15.44 -11.44 -5.78
N CYS A 91 -15.88 -10.44 -6.54
CA CYS A 91 -15.76 -10.45 -8.00
C CYS A 91 -14.77 -9.42 -8.55
N ALA A 92 -14.24 -8.54 -7.70
CA ALA A 92 -13.24 -7.55 -8.06
C ALA A 92 -11.87 -7.95 -7.51
N GLY A 93 -10.81 -7.30 -7.96
CA GLY A 93 -9.49 -7.42 -7.36
C GLY A 93 -8.43 -6.53 -8.02
N PRO A 94 -7.23 -6.45 -7.43
CA PRO A 94 -6.80 -7.23 -6.27
C PRO A 94 -7.50 -6.84 -4.95
N ASN A 95 -7.66 -7.81 -4.04
CA ASN A 95 -8.34 -7.68 -2.73
C ASN A 95 -7.38 -7.84 -1.54
N GLY A 96 -6.11 -7.56 -1.78
CA GLY A 96 -5.05 -7.68 -0.79
C GLY A 96 -3.76 -8.16 -1.44
N VAL A 97 -2.66 -7.91 -0.76
CA VAL A 97 -1.32 -8.24 -1.23
C VAL A 97 -0.46 -8.63 -0.03
N VAL A 98 0.43 -9.60 -0.21
CA VAL A 98 1.52 -9.95 0.72
C VAL A 98 2.77 -10.32 -0.09
N THR A 99 3.92 -10.32 0.56
CA THR A 99 5.18 -10.80 -0.02
C THR A 99 5.76 -11.94 0.81
N ASP A 100 6.66 -12.70 0.20
CA ASP A 100 7.51 -13.67 0.90
C ASP A 100 8.99 -13.30 0.82
N ASP A 101 9.83 -14.03 1.57
CA ASP A 101 11.28 -13.80 1.63
C ASP A 101 12.02 -14.21 0.35
N LEU A 102 11.32 -14.79 -0.63
CA LEU A 102 11.86 -15.13 -1.96
C LEU A 102 11.65 -14.02 -2.98
N GLY A 103 10.94 -12.95 -2.60
CA GLY A 103 10.62 -11.82 -3.48
C GLY A 103 9.37 -12.05 -4.33
N HIS A 104 8.53 -13.03 -3.99
CA HIS A 104 7.23 -13.16 -4.62
C HIS A 104 6.22 -12.17 -4.02
N VAL A 105 5.29 -11.76 -4.86
CA VAL A 105 4.13 -10.95 -4.50
C VAL A 105 2.88 -11.77 -4.76
N TRP A 106 2.07 -11.94 -3.72
CA TRP A 106 0.85 -12.72 -3.75
C TRP A 106 -0.34 -11.81 -3.54
N ALA A 107 -1.33 -11.89 -4.41
CA ALA A 107 -2.57 -11.13 -4.27
C ALA A 107 -3.80 -11.98 -4.55
N GLY A 108 -4.83 -11.77 -3.74
CA GLY A 108 -6.16 -12.31 -4.01
C GLY A 108 -6.84 -11.48 -5.09
N ASP A 109 -7.54 -12.14 -6.01
CA ASP A 109 -8.29 -11.51 -7.10
C ASP A 109 -9.73 -12.02 -7.17
N GLY A 110 -10.53 -11.40 -8.05
CA GLY A 110 -11.92 -11.76 -8.31
C GLY A 110 -12.11 -13.26 -8.59
N ALA A 111 -13.28 -13.77 -8.20
CA ALA A 111 -13.67 -15.18 -8.28
C ALA A 111 -12.81 -16.15 -7.44
N GLY A 112 -12.07 -15.64 -6.44
CA GLY A 112 -11.26 -16.47 -5.53
C GLY A 112 -9.93 -16.92 -6.10
N ASN A 113 -9.44 -16.24 -7.14
CA ASN A 113 -8.14 -16.51 -7.73
C ASN A 113 -7.02 -15.95 -6.85
N ILE A 114 -5.85 -16.59 -6.91
CA ILE A 114 -4.60 -16.05 -6.38
C ILE A 114 -3.68 -15.79 -7.57
N ILE A 115 -3.11 -14.59 -7.60
CA ILE A 115 -2.10 -14.19 -8.59
C ILE A 115 -0.76 -14.06 -7.87
N GLU A 116 0.23 -14.78 -8.38
CA GLU A 116 1.64 -14.67 -8.00
C GLU A 116 2.37 -13.80 -9.01
N SER A 117 3.27 -12.94 -8.56
CA SER A 117 4.11 -12.09 -9.40
C SER A 117 5.50 -11.94 -8.79
N ASP A 118 6.49 -11.62 -9.62
CA ASP A 118 7.85 -11.32 -9.19
C ASP A 118 7.93 -9.85 -8.77
N ALA A 119 8.40 -9.55 -7.54
CA ALA A 119 8.49 -8.19 -7.04
C ALA A 119 9.41 -7.28 -7.88
N ALA A 120 10.26 -7.86 -8.74
CA ALA A 120 11.16 -7.14 -9.63
C ALA A 120 10.56 -6.84 -11.02
N LYS A 121 9.33 -7.28 -11.34
CA LYS A 121 8.75 -7.18 -12.69
C LYS A 121 7.33 -6.66 -12.74
#